data_AF-A0A1X2I2E2-F1
#
_entry.id   AF-A0A1X2I2E2-F1
#
_cell.length_a   1.000
_cell.length_b   1.000
_cell.length_c   1.000
_cell.angle_alpha   90.00
_cell.angle_beta   90.00
_cell.angle_gamma   90.00
#
_symmetry.space_group_name_H-M   'P 1'
#
loop_
_entity.id
_entity.type
_entity.pdbx_description
1 polymer ?
#
loop_
_entity_poly.entity_id
_entity_poly.type
_entity_poly.pdbx_seq_one_letter_code
_entity_poly.pdbx_strand_id
1 'polypeptide(L)'
;VIGQLANKPFINRLYFVQVSQQSTGQNFNLGLWNYCTSTDQGVQFCSHPQPGYNWINTPNVNQAIPSARYSSGLFLALFILLIIGLCLTFLLLLASLPLCCVRARSVGVSMSTLIFLTFLVMLAALIIELVVVIRGNQLLHQADPTWTGHAGNSLWMTIGSVVSLLFAFLAYGCSCCAVGNTDGRKRS
;
A
#
# COMPACT_ATOMS: atom_id res chain seq x y z
N VAL A 1 -7.67 -26.33 -8.91
CA VAL A 1 -8.14 -25.22 -9.78
C VAL A 1 -8.23 -23.95 -8.95
N ILE A 2 -7.11 -23.25 -8.76
CA ILE A 2 -7.04 -21.97 -7.99
C ILE A 2 -6.90 -20.79 -8.97
N GLY A 3 -6.56 -21.05 -10.23
CA GLY A 3 -6.38 -20.05 -11.30
C GLY A 3 -7.67 -19.34 -11.76
N GLN A 4 -8.86 -19.85 -11.40
CA GLN A 4 -10.13 -19.16 -11.72
C GLN A 4 -10.59 -18.15 -10.65
N LEU A 5 -9.92 -18.09 -9.49
CA LEU A 5 -10.17 -16.97 -8.54
C LEU A 5 -9.46 -15.67 -8.97
N ALA A 6 -8.52 -15.75 -9.92
CA ALA A 6 -7.80 -14.59 -10.46
C ALA A 6 -8.72 -13.67 -11.29
N ASN A 7 -9.83 -14.19 -11.82
CA ASN A 7 -10.87 -13.42 -12.50
C ASN A 7 -12.00 -13.02 -11.53
N LYS A 8 -11.67 -12.65 -10.30
CA LYS A 8 -12.62 -12.00 -9.40
C LYS A 8 -12.48 -10.48 -9.52
N PRO A 9 -13.59 -9.73 -9.50
CA PRO A 9 -13.59 -8.27 -9.62
C PRO A 9 -12.73 -7.55 -8.57
N PHE A 10 -12.35 -8.26 -7.51
CA PHE A 10 -11.44 -7.76 -6.47
C PHE A 10 -10.02 -7.51 -7.01
N ILE A 11 -9.46 -8.43 -7.79
CA ILE A 11 -8.12 -8.27 -8.38
C ILE A 11 -8.15 -7.22 -9.50
N ASN A 12 -9.24 -7.17 -10.27
CA ASN A 12 -9.44 -6.14 -11.30
C ASN A 12 -9.63 -4.72 -10.74
N ARG A 13 -9.95 -4.56 -9.45
CA ARG A 13 -10.17 -3.27 -8.79
C ARG A 13 -9.01 -2.81 -7.89
N LEU A 14 -8.10 -3.72 -7.53
CA LEU A 14 -6.94 -3.44 -6.69
C LEU A 14 -5.69 -3.27 -7.54
N TYR A 15 -5.60 -2.12 -8.18
CA TYR A 15 -4.40 -1.67 -8.87
C TYR A 15 -3.82 -0.46 -8.18
N PHE A 16 -2.50 -0.31 -8.28
CA PHE A 16 -1.75 0.80 -7.73
C PHE A 16 -1.73 1.97 -8.70
N VAL A 17 -1.56 1.67 -9.99
CA VAL A 17 -1.64 2.63 -11.08
C VAL A 17 -2.35 2.00 -12.26
N GLN A 18 -3.16 2.78 -12.95
CA GLN A 18 -3.72 2.45 -14.24
C GLN A 18 -3.11 3.38 -15.27
N VAL A 19 -2.58 2.81 -16.34
CA VAL A 19 -2.01 3.59 -17.44
C VAL A 19 -2.84 3.33 -18.69
N SER A 20 -3.38 4.36 -19.29
CA SER A 20 -4.12 4.27 -20.55
C SER A 20 -3.28 4.76 -21.71
N GLN A 21 -3.37 4.05 -22.83
CA GLN A 21 -2.80 4.46 -24.10
C GLN A 21 -3.93 4.88 -25.03
N GLN A 22 -4.02 6.18 -25.32
CA GLN A 22 -5.11 6.73 -26.15
C GLN A 22 -5.05 6.24 -27.60
N SER A 23 -3.88 5.86 -28.12
CA SER A 23 -3.72 5.42 -29.51
C SER A 23 -4.31 4.03 -29.80
N THR A 24 -4.32 3.14 -28.80
CA THR A 24 -4.79 1.75 -28.94
C THR A 24 -6.08 1.48 -28.17
N GLY A 25 -6.53 2.42 -27.34
CA GLY A 25 -7.69 2.24 -26.45
C GLY A 25 -7.44 1.18 -25.36
N GLN A 26 -6.18 0.87 -25.08
CA GLN A 26 -5.78 -0.13 -24.08
C GLN A 26 -5.40 0.53 -22.76
N ASN A 27 -5.95 -0.02 -21.68
CA ASN A 27 -5.66 0.35 -20.30
C ASN A 27 -4.87 -0.77 -19.62
N PHE A 28 -3.81 -0.43 -18.93
CA PHE A 28 -2.94 -1.33 -18.18
C PHE A 28 -3.10 -1.06 -16.70
N ASN A 29 -3.70 -2.00 -15.99
CA ASN A 29 -3.84 -1.96 -14.54
C ASN A 29 -2.62 -2.65 -13.93
N LEU A 30 -1.75 -1.88 -13.29
CA LEU A 30 -0.52 -2.36 -12.69
C LEU A 30 -0.75 -2.62 -11.20
N GLY A 31 -0.59 -3.88 -10.80
CA GLY A 31 -0.68 -4.34 -9.43
C GLY A 31 0.70 -4.60 -8.83
N LEU A 32 0.72 -5.00 -7.56
CA LEU A 32 1.95 -5.39 -6.86
C LEU A 32 2.47 -6.75 -7.32
N TRP A 33 1.57 -7.61 -7.80
CA TRP A 33 1.85 -9.00 -8.15
C TRP A 33 1.74 -9.29 -9.64
N ASN A 34 0.96 -8.51 -10.38
CA ASN A 34 0.70 -8.76 -11.80
C ASN A 34 0.33 -7.46 -12.50
N TYR A 35 0.16 -7.54 -13.81
CA TYR A 35 -0.56 -6.53 -14.57
C TYR A 35 -1.76 -7.16 -15.26
N CYS A 36 -2.78 -6.34 -15.51
CA CYS A 36 -3.93 -6.72 -16.32
C CYS A 36 -4.16 -5.68 -17.43
N THR A 37 -4.42 -6.15 -18.64
CA THR A 37 -4.84 -5.31 -19.76
C THR A 37 -6.36 -5.27 -19.79
N SER A 38 -6.91 -4.08 -20.01
CA SER A 38 -8.34 -3.84 -20.10
C SER A 38 -8.64 -2.89 -21.25
N THR A 39 -9.77 -3.12 -21.92
CA THR A 39 -10.34 -2.23 -22.93
C THR A 39 -11.66 -1.69 -22.40
N ASP A 40 -12.35 -0.85 -23.18
CA ASP A 40 -13.68 -0.33 -22.83
C ASP A 40 -14.73 -1.43 -22.62
N GLN A 41 -14.46 -2.65 -23.09
CA GLN A 41 -15.31 -3.83 -22.89
C GLN A 41 -14.95 -4.66 -21.65
N GLY A 42 -13.94 -4.23 -20.88
CA GLY A 42 -13.51 -4.88 -19.64
C GLY A 42 -12.09 -5.44 -19.69
N VAL A 43 -11.71 -6.21 -18.66
CA VAL A 43 -10.38 -6.81 -18.53
C VAL A 43 -10.24 -7.98 -19.51
N GLN A 44 -9.22 -7.92 -20.36
CA GLN A 44 -8.97 -8.88 -21.44
C GLN A 44 -8.00 -9.98 -21.00
N PHE A 45 -6.88 -9.60 -20.39
CA PHE A 45 -5.83 -10.53 -20.02
C PHE A 45 -5.10 -10.07 -18.76
N CYS A 46 -4.68 -11.02 -17.92
CA CYS A 46 -3.82 -10.75 -16.76
C CYS A 46 -2.57 -11.64 -16.81
N SER A 47 -1.43 -11.05 -16.47
CA SER A 47 -0.16 -11.76 -16.43
C SER A 47 -0.09 -12.77 -15.28
N HIS A 48 0.86 -13.69 -15.39
CA HIS A 48 1.17 -14.60 -14.28
C HIS A 48 1.67 -13.80 -13.06
N PRO A 49 1.19 -14.12 -11.84
CA PRO A 49 1.59 -13.39 -10.65
C PRO A 49 3.05 -13.63 -10.29
N GLN A 50 3.79 -12.56 -10.01
CA GLN A 50 5.16 -12.53 -9.53
C GLN A 50 5.28 -11.56 -8.35
N PRO A 51 5.96 -11.94 -7.24
CA PRO A 51 6.13 -11.06 -6.09
C PRO A 51 6.96 -9.83 -6.46
N GLY A 52 6.47 -8.64 -6.13
CA GLY A 52 7.15 -7.38 -6.45
C GLY A 52 7.30 -7.16 -7.95
N TYR A 53 6.22 -7.42 -8.71
CA TYR A 53 6.23 -7.33 -10.17
C TYR A 53 6.71 -5.95 -10.63
N ASN A 54 7.77 -5.93 -11.43
CA ASN A 54 8.32 -4.70 -11.97
C ASN A 54 7.44 -4.22 -13.13
N TRP A 55 6.79 -3.07 -12.94
CA TRP A 55 5.87 -2.47 -13.91
C TRP A 55 6.54 -2.14 -15.26
N ILE A 56 7.87 -2.00 -15.27
CA ILE A 56 8.64 -1.73 -16.49
C ILE A 56 8.71 -2.98 -17.38
N ASN A 57 8.51 -4.18 -16.83
CA ASN A 57 8.45 -5.39 -17.64
C ASN A 57 7.11 -5.56 -18.37
N THR A 58 6.17 -4.63 -18.19
CA THR A 58 4.89 -4.68 -18.89
C THR A 58 5.13 -4.39 -20.37
N PRO A 59 4.67 -5.27 -21.28
CA PRO A 59 4.81 -5.02 -22.72
C PRO A 59 4.15 -3.70 -23.11
N ASN A 60 4.72 -2.99 -24.09
CA ASN A 60 4.38 -1.62 -24.51
C ASN A 60 4.84 -0.52 -23.53
N VAL A 61 4.78 -0.76 -22.21
CA VAL A 61 5.32 0.17 -21.20
C VAL A 61 6.86 0.11 -21.18
N ASN A 62 7.44 -1.07 -21.37
CA ASN A 62 8.88 -1.31 -21.41
C ASN A 62 9.60 -0.56 -22.54
N GLN A 63 8.90 -0.27 -23.64
CA GLN A 63 9.42 0.49 -24.77
C GLN A 63 9.34 2.00 -24.52
N ALA A 64 8.37 2.44 -23.72
CA ALA A 64 8.18 3.84 -23.37
C ALA A 64 9.16 4.29 -22.24
N ILE A 65 9.47 3.44 -21.27
CA ILE A 65 10.29 3.82 -20.11
C ILE A 65 11.70 3.20 -20.22
N PRO A 66 12.77 3.99 -20.42
CA PRO A 66 14.12 3.46 -20.36
C PRO A 66 14.42 2.91 -18.95
N SER A 67 14.66 1.60 -18.89
CA SER A 67 14.87 0.77 -17.69
C SER A 67 15.96 1.27 -16.74
N ALA A 68 16.86 2.13 -17.20
CA ALA A 68 17.97 2.68 -16.41
C ALA A 68 17.55 3.62 -15.28
N ARG A 69 16.33 4.20 -15.30
CA ARG A 69 15.91 5.22 -14.31
C ARG A 69 15.19 4.67 -13.08
N TYR A 70 14.86 3.37 -13.06
CA TYR A 70 14.14 2.74 -11.97
C TYR A 70 14.94 1.57 -11.41
N SER A 71 15.29 1.65 -10.13
CA SER A 71 15.88 0.52 -9.44
C SER A 71 14.82 -0.56 -9.24
N SER A 72 15.03 -1.75 -9.80
CA SER A 72 14.21 -2.94 -9.54
C SER A 72 14.02 -3.22 -8.04
N GLY A 73 14.94 -2.73 -7.20
CA GLY A 73 14.84 -2.82 -5.75
C GLY A 73 13.68 -2.05 -5.14
N LEU A 74 13.16 -0.98 -5.79
CA LEU A 74 12.04 -0.20 -5.24
C LEU A 74 10.72 -0.99 -5.24
N PHE A 75 10.45 -1.74 -6.31
CA PHE A 75 9.24 -2.59 -6.40
C PHE A 75 9.28 -3.72 -5.38
N LEU A 76 10.44 -4.34 -5.20
CA LEU A 76 10.66 -5.38 -4.21
C LEU A 76 10.62 -4.83 -2.78
N ALA A 77 11.18 -3.63 -2.54
CA ALA A 77 11.10 -2.95 -1.24
C ALA A 77 9.64 -2.61 -0.89
N LEU A 78 8.86 -2.05 -1.83
CA LEU A 78 7.44 -1.78 -1.64
C LEU A 78 6.68 -3.05 -1.27
N PHE A 79 6.94 -4.15 -1.97
CA PHE A 79 6.36 -5.45 -1.69
C PHE A 79 6.66 -5.92 -0.26
N ILE A 80 7.93 -5.92 0.15
CA ILE A 80 8.35 -6.35 1.48
C ILE A 80 7.73 -5.47 2.56
N LEU A 81 7.74 -4.15 2.38
CA LEU A 81 7.18 -3.21 3.35
C LEU A 81 5.67 -3.40 3.53
N LEU A 82 4.92 -3.67 2.46
CA LEU A 82 3.48 -3.96 2.56
C LEU A 82 3.21 -5.28 3.30
N ILE A 83 4.02 -6.32 3.08
CA ILE A 83 3.89 -7.59 3.82
C ILE A 83 4.23 -7.39 5.29
N ILE A 84 5.30 -6.67 5.61
CA ILE A 84 5.67 -6.35 7.00
C ILE A 84 4.57 -5.52 7.67
N GLY A 85 4.05 -4.50 6.98
CA GLY A 85 2.95 -3.68 7.47
C GLY A 85 1.68 -4.49 7.74
N LEU A 86 1.35 -5.46 6.87
CA LEU A 86 0.24 -6.38 7.06
C LEU A 86 0.44 -7.28 8.28
N CYS A 87 1.64 -7.86 8.44
CA CYS A 87 1.99 -8.66 9.62
C CYS A 87 1.91 -7.86 10.92
N LEU A 88 2.45 -6.64 10.94
CA LEU A 88 2.42 -5.77 12.12
C LEU A 88 0.98 -5.33 12.46
N THR A 89 0.17 -5.00 11.46
CA THR A 89 -1.25 -4.66 11.67
C THR A 89 -2.03 -5.86 12.21
N PHE A 90 -1.72 -7.07 11.73
CA PHE A 90 -2.32 -8.30 12.26
C PHE A 90 -1.90 -8.56 13.72
N LEU A 91 -0.63 -8.33 14.06
CA LEU A 91 -0.16 -8.43 15.45
C LEU A 91 -0.83 -7.38 16.35
N LEU A 92 -1.02 -6.15 15.87
CA LEU A 92 -1.78 -5.12 16.58
C LEU A 92 -3.23 -5.55 16.80
N LEU A 93 -3.87 -6.16 15.80
CA LEU A 93 -5.21 -6.70 15.95
C LEU A 93 -5.25 -7.80 17.03
N LEU A 94 -4.33 -8.77 16.97
CA LEU A 94 -4.22 -9.83 17.98
C LEU A 94 -3.98 -9.29 19.38
N ALA A 95 -3.15 -8.26 19.50
CA ALA A 95 -2.84 -7.64 20.78
C ALA A 95 -3.99 -6.76 21.29
N SER A 96 -4.87 -6.28 20.41
CA SER A 96 -6.06 -5.52 20.78
C SER A 96 -7.20 -6.39 21.35
N LEU A 97 -7.29 -7.66 20.94
CA LEU A 97 -8.31 -8.62 21.40
C LEU A 97 -8.33 -8.85 22.94
N PRO A 98 -7.20 -9.10 23.62
CA PRO A 98 -7.19 -9.36 25.07
C PRO A 98 -7.45 -8.12 25.94
N LEU A 99 -7.43 -6.90 25.37
CA LEU A 99 -7.68 -5.67 26.12
C LEU A 99 -9.12 -5.58 26.68
N CYS A 100 -10.08 -6.29 26.07
CA CYS A 100 -11.47 -6.33 26.53
C CYS A 100 -11.64 -7.14 27.84
N CYS A 101 -10.72 -8.06 28.15
CA CYS A 101 -10.89 -9.02 29.25
C CYS A 101 -9.76 -8.97 30.29
N VAL A 102 -8.60 -8.39 29.98
CA VAL A 102 -7.42 -8.38 30.87
C VAL A 102 -6.90 -6.95 31.07
N ARG A 103 -7.03 -6.44 32.30
CA ARG A 103 -6.63 -5.09 32.72
C ARG A 103 -5.11 -4.96 32.86
N ALA A 104 -4.36 -5.11 31.77
CA ALA A 104 -2.90 -5.08 31.78
C ALA A 104 -2.36 -3.67 31.45
N ARG A 105 -2.08 -2.88 32.49
CA ARG A 105 -1.51 -1.51 32.41
C ARG A 105 -0.10 -1.48 31.76
N SER A 106 0.62 -2.61 31.71
CA SER A 106 1.95 -2.72 31.07
C SER A 106 1.91 -2.92 29.55
N VAL A 107 0.75 -3.28 28.99
CA VAL A 107 0.57 -3.48 27.53
C VAL A 107 0.45 -2.15 26.80
N GLY A 108 0.09 -1.05 27.48
CA GLY A 108 -0.09 0.26 26.84
C GLY A 108 1.18 0.83 26.19
N VAL A 109 2.34 0.71 26.87
CA VAL A 109 3.61 1.24 26.35
C VAL A 109 4.13 0.42 25.18
N SER A 110 4.00 -0.91 25.23
CA SER A 110 4.41 -1.79 24.12
C SER A 110 3.48 -1.67 22.91
N MET A 111 2.18 -1.41 23.11
CA MET A 111 1.26 -1.13 22.00
C MET A 111 1.57 0.20 21.31
N SER A 112 1.89 1.26 22.08
CA SER A 112 2.21 2.56 21.48
C SER A 112 3.46 2.49 20.59
N THR A 113 4.49 1.73 20.99
CA THR A 113 5.71 1.58 20.17
C THR A 113 5.45 0.74 18.92
N LEU A 114 4.64 -0.33 19.01
CA LEU A 114 4.23 -1.13 17.86
C LEU A 114 3.38 -0.33 16.86
N ILE A 115 2.45 0.50 17.33
CA ILE A 115 1.66 1.39 16.47
C ILE A 115 2.58 2.37 15.75
N PHE A 116 3.52 2.99 16.47
CA PHE A 116 4.48 3.92 15.87
C PHE A 116 5.38 3.27 14.82
N LEU A 117 5.91 2.07 15.10
CA LEU A 117 6.70 1.30 14.12
C LEU A 117 5.86 0.94 12.88
N THR A 118 4.63 0.49 13.09
CA THR A 118 3.70 0.15 11.98
C THR A 118 3.40 1.39 11.14
N PHE A 119 3.19 2.54 11.79
CA PHE A 119 3.03 3.83 11.12
C PHE A 119 4.24 4.19 10.27
N LEU A 120 5.47 4.08 10.80
CA LEU A 120 6.69 4.38 10.03
C LEU A 120 6.87 3.45 8.82
N VAL A 121 6.59 2.15 8.98
CA VAL A 121 6.67 1.17 7.88
C VAL A 121 5.66 1.49 6.79
N MET A 122 4.40 1.74 7.15
CA MET A 122 3.35 2.07 6.19
C MET A 122 3.57 3.44 5.55
N LEU A 123 4.14 4.41 6.27
CA LEU A 123 4.54 5.70 5.74
C LEU A 123 5.66 5.56 4.70
N ALA A 124 6.68 4.74 4.98
CA ALA A 124 7.75 4.45 4.02
C ALA A 124 7.19 3.77 2.76
N ALA A 125 6.27 2.80 2.92
CA ALA A 125 5.59 2.16 1.80
C ALA A 125 4.82 3.19 0.95
N LEU A 126 4.06 4.09 1.59
CA LEU A 126 3.30 5.14 0.91
C LEU A 126 4.22 6.11 0.14
N ILE A 127 5.36 6.50 0.71
CA ILE A 127 6.33 7.38 0.04
C ILE A 127 6.88 6.69 -1.21
N ILE A 128 7.29 5.42 -1.11
CA ILE A 128 7.80 4.67 -2.26
C ILE A 128 6.71 4.53 -3.31
N GLU A 129 5.49 4.21 -2.92
CA GLU A 129 4.32 4.10 -3.81
C GLU A 129 4.09 5.41 -4.58
N LEU A 130 4.02 6.55 -3.89
CA LEU A 130 3.88 7.87 -4.50
C LEU A 130 5.01 8.19 -5.47
N VAL A 131 6.26 7.90 -5.09
CA VAL A 131 7.42 8.11 -5.96
C VAL A 131 7.28 7.29 -7.23
N VAL A 132 6.91 6.00 -7.13
CA VAL A 132 6.75 5.12 -8.29
C VAL A 132 5.61 5.59 -9.19
N VAL A 133 4.46 6.01 -8.63
CA VAL A 133 3.33 6.48 -9.44
C VAL A 133 3.65 7.81 -10.14
N ILE A 134 4.19 8.79 -9.41
CA ILE A 134 4.48 10.13 -9.95
C ILE A 134 5.60 10.05 -11.00
N ARG A 135 6.71 9.40 -10.67
CA ARG A 135 7.84 9.25 -11.60
C ARG A 135 7.46 8.36 -12.78
N GLY A 136 6.65 7.32 -12.56
CA GLY A 136 6.15 6.44 -13.61
C GLY A 136 5.35 7.23 -14.63
N ASN A 137 4.35 7.99 -14.17
CA ASN A 137 3.52 8.83 -15.03
C ASN A 137 4.32 9.91 -15.77
N GLN A 138 5.28 10.55 -15.08
CA GLN A 138 6.15 11.55 -15.71
C GLN A 138 6.98 10.96 -16.86
N LEU A 139 7.54 9.76 -16.67
CA LEU A 139 8.36 9.12 -17.71
C LEU A 139 7.50 8.61 -18.86
N LEU A 140 6.33 8.05 -18.59
CA LEU A 140 5.36 7.65 -19.62
C LEU A 140 4.92 8.84 -20.49
N HIS A 141 4.59 9.96 -19.86
CA HIS A 141 4.18 11.17 -20.57
C HIS A 141 5.32 11.82 -21.37
N GLN A 142 6.56 11.70 -20.90
CA GLN A 142 7.75 12.16 -21.64
C GLN A 142 8.07 11.28 -22.85
N ALA A 143 7.77 9.99 -22.78
CA ALA A 143 8.05 9.04 -23.85
C ALA A 143 7.06 9.19 -25.00
N ASP A 144 5.78 9.29 -24.68
CA ASP A 144 4.72 9.53 -25.66
C ASP A 144 3.53 10.22 -24.96
N PRO A 145 3.11 11.42 -25.43
CA PRO A 145 2.06 12.21 -24.79
C PRO A 145 0.67 11.54 -24.84
N THR A 146 0.50 10.47 -25.63
CA THR A 146 -0.76 9.70 -25.68
C THR A 146 -0.96 8.78 -24.46
N TRP A 147 0.07 8.62 -23.63
CA TRP A 147 -0.04 7.89 -22.37
C TRP A 147 -0.53 8.81 -21.26
N THR A 148 -1.57 8.35 -20.55
CA THR A 148 -2.05 9.01 -19.34
C THR A 148 -2.11 8.00 -18.19
N GLY A 149 -1.67 8.41 -17.00
CA GLY A 149 -1.61 7.56 -15.83
C GLY A 149 -2.50 8.07 -14.72
N HIS A 150 -3.26 7.17 -14.11
CA HIS A 150 -4.17 7.43 -13.00
C HIS A 150 -3.78 6.59 -11.79
N ALA A 151 -3.78 7.21 -10.60
CA ALA A 151 -3.59 6.49 -9.35
C ALA A 151 -4.79 5.57 -9.09
N GLY A 152 -4.50 4.33 -8.68
CA GLY A 152 -5.51 3.33 -8.43
C GLY A 152 -6.07 3.34 -7.01
N ASN A 153 -7.09 2.51 -6.79
CA ASN A 153 -7.79 2.42 -5.50
C ASN A 153 -6.86 1.99 -4.35
N SER A 154 -5.82 1.21 -4.64
CA SER A 154 -4.87 0.75 -3.62
C SER A 154 -4.14 1.92 -2.94
N LEU A 155 -3.82 2.97 -3.68
CA LEU A 155 -3.15 4.15 -3.15
C LEU A 155 -4.02 4.90 -2.13
N TRP A 156 -5.30 5.03 -2.43
CA TRP A 156 -6.28 5.62 -1.50
C TRP A 156 -6.44 4.77 -0.24
N MET A 157 -6.39 3.45 -0.36
CA MET A 157 -6.42 2.55 0.80
C MET A 157 -5.16 2.67 1.66
N THR A 158 -3.97 2.78 1.05
CA THR A 158 -2.71 3.00 1.78
C THR A 158 -2.75 4.33 2.53
N ILE A 159 -3.23 5.41 1.91
CA ILE A 159 -3.40 6.73 2.56
C ILE A 159 -4.34 6.61 3.77
N GLY A 160 -5.52 5.99 3.58
CA GLY A 160 -6.49 5.81 4.66
C GLY A 160 -5.92 5.01 5.83
N SER A 161 -5.10 4.00 5.55
CA SER A 161 -4.41 3.19 6.56
C SER A 161 -3.39 4.00 7.36
N VAL A 162 -2.52 4.78 6.68
CA VAL A 162 -1.51 5.62 7.34
C VAL A 162 -2.16 6.69 8.23
N VAL A 163 -3.23 7.33 7.74
CA VAL A 163 -3.98 8.34 8.52
C VAL A 163 -4.65 7.70 9.75
N SER A 164 -5.23 6.52 9.61
CA SER A 164 -5.84 5.79 10.73
C SER A 164 -4.79 5.39 11.79
N LEU A 165 -3.61 4.95 11.36
CA LEU A 165 -2.49 4.65 12.26
C LEU A 165 -1.99 5.90 13.00
N LEU A 166 -1.99 7.07 12.34
CA LEU A 166 -1.64 8.35 12.98
C LEU A 166 -2.66 8.71 14.07
N PHE A 167 -3.96 8.60 13.80
CA PHE A 167 -4.99 8.86 14.80
C PHE A 167 -4.91 7.86 15.96
N ALA A 168 -4.65 6.58 15.68
CA ALA A 168 -4.44 5.57 16.71
C ALA A 168 -3.23 5.92 17.59
N PHE A 169 -2.11 6.32 16.98
CA PHE A 169 -0.92 6.76 17.73
C PHE A 169 -1.22 7.95 18.63
N LEU A 170 -1.92 8.97 18.13
CA LEU A 170 -2.32 10.14 18.93
C LEU A 170 -3.26 9.75 20.08
N ALA A 171 -4.25 8.90 19.83
CA ALA A 171 -5.20 8.47 20.84
C ALA A 171 -4.53 7.66 21.98
N TYR A 172 -3.65 6.72 21.64
CA TYR A 172 -2.91 5.93 22.63
C TYR A 172 -1.83 6.77 23.35
N GLY A 173 -1.12 7.64 22.62
CA GLY A 173 -0.10 8.54 23.16
C GLY A 173 -0.69 9.55 24.16
N CYS A 174 -1.78 10.21 23.80
CA CYS A 174 -2.46 11.16 24.70
C CYS A 174 -3.06 10.45 25.94
N SER A 175 -3.60 9.24 25.79
CA SER A 175 -4.17 8.47 26.91
C SER A 175 -3.12 8.03 27.93
N CYS A 176 -1.92 7.63 27.48
CA CYS A 176 -0.82 7.27 28.38
C CYS A 176 -0.24 8.49 29.12
N CYS A 177 -0.19 9.67 28.50
CA CYS A 177 0.29 10.90 29.15
C CYS A 177 -0.73 11.53 30.10
N ALA A 178 -2.03 11.44 29.81
CA ALA A 178 -3.08 12.07 30.63
C ALA A 178 -3.46 11.29 31.90
N VAL A 179 -3.33 9.95 31.90
CA VAL A 179 -3.71 9.09 33.04
C VAL A 179 -2.60 8.99 34.10
N GLY A 180 -1.38 9.46 33.80
CA GLY A 180 -0.27 9.50 34.75
C GLY A 180 -0.37 10.60 35.82
N ASN A 181 -1.25 11.60 35.64
CA ASN A 181 -1.29 12.78 36.51
C ASN A 181 -2.46 12.80 37.53
N THR A 182 -3.28 11.76 37.57
CA THR A 182 -4.43 11.66 38.49
C THR A 182 -4.23 10.71 39.67
N ASP A 183 -3.17 9.89 39.70
CA ASP A 183 -2.85 8.99 40.83
C ASP A 183 -2.13 9.71 42.01
N GLY A 184 -1.92 11.03 41.93
CA GLY A 184 -1.37 11.85 43.02
C GLY A 184 -2.40 12.42 44.00
N ARG A 185 -3.71 12.20 43.80
CA ARG A 185 -4.79 12.88 44.56
C ARG A 185 -5.67 11.96 45.41
N LYS A 186 -5.18 10.78 45.81
CA LYS A 186 -5.86 9.87 46.77
C LYS A 186 -4.95 9.39 47.91
N ARG A 187 -4.06 10.26 48.39
CA ARG A 187 -3.44 10.15 49.71
C ARG A 187 -3.44 11.53 50.37
N SER A 188 -4.58 11.94 50.90
CA SER A 188 -4.66 12.89 52.00
C SER A 188 -5.96 12.69 52.76
#